data_AF-A0A0M0G9J6-F1
#
_entry.id   AF-A0A0M0G9J6-F1
#
_cell.length_a   1.000
_cell.length_b   1.000
_cell.length_c   1.000
_cell.angle_alpha   90.00
_cell.angle_beta   90.00
_cell.angle_gamma   90.00
#
_symmetry.space_group_name_H-M   'P 1'
#
loop_
_entity.id
_entity.type
_entity.pdbx_description
1 polymer ?
#
loop_
_entity_poly.entity_id
_entity_poly.type
_entity_poly.pdbx_seq_one_letter_code
_entity_poly.pdbx_strand_id
1 'polypeptide(L)'
;MAAISQTEIKEGQPIVIGVAQDNPNPGIAYEFLFELSAYLNEHRIKCPITFFTHEKELFDKKGKETTEKLEGLMMEKHISYYCNVSIEQVDGGKVYLDNGE
;
A
#
# COMPACT_ATOMS: atom_id res chain seq x y z
N MET A 1 -30.51 -1.53 -10.74
CA MET A 1 -29.44 -1.72 -9.73
C MET A 1 -28.29 -2.42 -10.40
N ALA A 2 -27.14 -1.75 -10.56
CA ALA A 2 -25.95 -2.41 -11.07
C ALA A 2 -25.46 -3.40 -10.02
N ALA A 3 -25.37 -4.68 -10.38
CA ALA A 3 -24.71 -5.67 -9.55
C ALA A 3 -23.24 -5.24 -9.42
N ILE A 4 -22.80 -4.97 -8.20
CA ILE A 4 -21.37 -4.88 -7.91
C ILE A 4 -20.85 -6.30 -8.08
N SER A 5 -20.33 -6.62 -9.26
CA SER A 5 -19.58 -7.82 -9.50
C SER A 5 -18.38 -7.78 -8.56
N GLN A 6 -18.40 -8.62 -7.51
CA GLN A 6 -17.22 -8.89 -6.71
C GLN A 6 -16.16 -9.44 -7.67
N THR A 7 -15.22 -8.59 -8.06
CA THR A 7 -14.19 -8.95 -9.01
C THR A 7 -13.14 -9.73 -8.22
N GLU A 8 -13.00 -11.03 -8.51
CA GLU A 8 -11.97 -11.87 -7.91
C GLU A 8 -10.57 -11.27 -8.17
N ILE A 9 -9.70 -11.27 -7.16
CA ILE A 9 -8.30 -10.88 -7.33
C ILE A 9 -7.61 -11.91 -8.23
N LYS A 10 -7.10 -11.48 -9.38
CA LYS A 10 -6.43 -12.35 -10.34
C LYS A 10 -4.92 -12.26 -10.19
N GLU A 11 -4.25 -13.39 -10.43
CA GLU A 11 -2.80 -13.44 -10.49
C GLU A 11 -2.25 -12.41 -11.49
N GLY A 12 -1.18 -11.73 -11.10
CA GLY A 12 -0.50 -10.69 -11.87
C GLY A 12 -1.18 -9.31 -11.84
N GLN A 13 -2.38 -9.17 -11.27
CA GLN A 13 -3.04 -7.87 -11.17
C GLN A 13 -2.30 -6.97 -10.15
N PRO A 14 -1.93 -5.73 -10.52
CA PRO A 14 -1.27 -4.83 -9.59
C PRO A 14 -2.20 -4.41 -8.47
N ILE A 15 -1.67 -4.39 -7.25
CA ILE A 15 -2.35 -3.95 -6.04
C ILE A 15 -1.64 -2.71 -5.51
N VAL A 16 -2.41 -1.64 -5.31
CA VAL A 16 -1.92 -0.41 -4.71
C VAL A 16 -2.68 -0.18 -3.40
N ILE A 17 -1.95 -0.04 -2.30
CA ILE A 17 -2.48 0.22 -0.96
C ILE A 17 -1.78 1.47 -0.44
N GLY A 18 -2.44 2.29 0.35
CA GLY A 18 -1.71 3.40 0.94
C GLY A 18 -2.53 4.27 1.88
N VAL A 19 -1.88 5.33 2.32
CA VAL A 19 -2.42 6.32 3.26
C VAL A 19 -2.58 7.64 2.51
N ALA A 20 -3.83 7.99 2.20
CA ALA A 20 -4.16 9.30 1.64
C ALA A 20 -3.72 10.43 2.58
N GLN A 21 -3.42 11.60 2.00
CA GLN A 21 -3.08 12.81 2.74
C GLN A 21 -4.09 13.11 3.87
N ASP A 22 -3.60 13.73 4.94
CA ASP A 22 -4.37 14.11 6.14
C ASP A 22 -4.98 12.96 6.95
N ASN A 23 -4.75 11.69 6.60
CA ASN A 23 -5.23 10.57 7.39
C ASN A 23 -4.49 10.52 8.76
N PRO A 24 -5.22 10.61 9.89
CA PRO A 24 -4.58 10.64 11.21
C PRO A 24 -4.07 9.27 11.68
N ASN A 25 -4.53 8.17 11.07
CA ASN A 25 -4.34 6.79 11.53
C ASN A 25 -3.74 5.89 10.43
N PRO A 26 -2.45 6.06 10.09
CA PRO A 26 -1.79 5.27 9.04
C PRO A 26 -1.69 3.77 9.35
N GLY A 27 -1.74 3.38 10.63
CA GLY A 27 -1.50 2.00 11.07
C GLY A 27 -2.40 0.95 10.43
N ILE A 28 -3.67 1.28 10.17
CA ILE A 28 -4.62 0.34 9.55
C ILE A 28 -4.19 -0.05 8.14
N ALA A 29 -3.56 0.87 7.39
CA ALA A 29 -3.09 0.58 6.04
C ALA A 29 -1.92 -0.42 6.05
N TYR A 30 -1.02 -0.31 7.04
CA TYR A 30 0.09 -1.25 7.23
C TYR A 30 -0.41 -2.64 7.67
N GLU A 31 -1.36 -2.68 8.60
CA GLU A 31 -1.98 -3.94 9.05
C GLU A 31 -2.63 -4.67 7.87
N PHE A 32 -3.50 -3.97 7.13
CA PHE A 32 -4.16 -4.53 5.95
C PHE A 32 -3.18 -4.97 4.86
N LEU A 33 -2.11 -4.21 4.62
CA LEU A 33 -1.05 -4.57 3.67
C LEU A 33 -0.45 -5.93 3.99
N PHE A 34 -0.07 -6.15 5.26
CA PHE A 34 0.58 -7.39 5.66
C PHE A 34 -0.39 -8.56 5.75
N GLU A 35 -1.64 -8.33 6.16
CA GLU A 35 -2.69 -9.36 6.13
C GLU A 35 -3.00 -9.79 4.70
N LEU A 36 -3.15 -8.85 3.77
CA LEU A 36 -3.40 -9.18 2.36
C LEU A 36 -2.20 -9.91 1.75
N SER A 37 -0.97 -9.47 2.05
CA SER A 37 0.24 -10.17 1.61
C SER A 37 0.28 -11.61 2.12
N ALA A 38 -0.07 -11.84 3.40
CA ALA A 38 -0.15 -13.17 3.97
C ALA A 38 -1.22 -14.03 3.30
N TYR A 39 -2.43 -13.48 3.10
CA TYR A 39 -3.54 -14.15 2.41
C TYR A 39 -3.16 -14.56 0.99
N LEU A 40 -2.61 -13.64 0.19
CA LEU A 40 -2.20 -13.93 -1.18
C LEU A 40 -1.13 -15.03 -1.22
N ASN A 41 -0.18 -15.01 -0.29
CA ASN A 41 0.85 -16.03 -0.18
C ASN A 41 0.27 -17.40 0.22
N GLU A 42 -0.63 -17.45 1.21
CA GLU A 42 -1.32 -18.68 1.63
C GLU A 42 -2.08 -19.34 0.48
N HIS A 43 -2.76 -18.52 -0.33
CA HIS A 43 -3.49 -18.96 -1.51
C HIS A 43 -2.65 -19.08 -2.79
N ARG A 44 -1.34 -18.82 -2.71
CA ARG A 44 -0.38 -18.86 -3.84
C ARG A 44 -0.76 -17.94 -5.00
N ILE A 45 -1.45 -16.84 -4.72
CA ILE A 45 -1.83 -15.82 -5.71
C ILE A 45 -0.70 -14.79 -5.77
N LYS A 46 -0.01 -14.71 -6.92
CA LYS A 46 1.11 -13.79 -7.10
C LYS A 46 0.64 -12.45 -7.67
N CYS A 47 0.69 -11.39 -6.89
CA CYS A 47 0.36 -10.03 -7.34
C CYS A 47 1.48 -9.07 -6.94
N PRO A 48 1.93 -8.15 -7.81
CA PRO A 48 2.82 -7.09 -7.39
C PRO A 48 2.06 -6.10 -6.51
N ILE A 49 2.59 -5.83 -5.31
CA ILE A 49 2.01 -4.90 -4.34
C ILE A 49 2.89 -3.66 -4.25
N THR A 50 2.26 -2.49 -4.33
CA THR A 50 2.89 -1.20 -4.07
C THR A 50 2.16 -0.50 -2.93
N PHE A 51 2.93 -0.02 -1.96
CA PHE A 51 2.43 0.81 -0.86
C PHE A 51 2.72 2.30 -1.12
N PHE A 52 1.87 3.21 -0.69
CA PHE A 52 2.19 4.64 -0.68
C PHE A 52 1.76 5.31 0.62
N THR A 53 2.47 6.36 1.04
CA THR A 53 2.09 7.17 2.20
C THR A 53 2.51 8.62 2.03
N HIS A 54 1.72 9.53 2.61
CA HIS A 54 2.05 10.94 2.76
C HIS A 54 3.07 11.20 3.86
N GLU A 55 3.35 10.20 4.71
CA GLU A 55 4.38 10.26 5.74
C GLU A 55 5.77 10.41 5.08
N LYS A 56 6.70 11.09 5.76
CA LYS A 56 8.04 11.35 5.20
C LYS A 56 8.83 10.06 5.02
N GLU A 57 8.66 9.17 5.99
CA GLU A 57 9.21 7.82 6.03
C GLU A 57 8.11 6.87 6.50
N LEU A 58 8.31 5.55 6.34
CA LEU A 58 7.30 4.58 6.75
C LEU A 58 7.00 4.68 8.25
N PHE A 59 5.76 5.07 8.58
CA PHE A 59 5.27 5.15 9.96
C PHE A 59 6.10 6.08 10.88
N ASP A 60 6.53 7.22 10.34
CA ASP A 60 7.47 8.16 10.95
C ASP A 60 7.12 8.61 12.39
N LYS A 61 5.83 8.73 12.72
CA LYS A 61 5.33 9.12 14.06
C LYS A 61 5.70 8.14 15.17
N LYS A 62 6.13 6.92 14.85
CA LYS A 62 6.58 5.91 15.83
C LYS A 62 8.10 5.86 16.01
N GLY A 63 8.85 6.65 15.26
CA GLY A 63 10.30 6.77 15.38
C GLY A 63 11.09 5.77 14.52
N LYS A 64 12.37 6.09 14.34
CA LYS A 64 13.28 5.48 13.35
C LYS A 64 13.40 3.96 13.42
N GLU A 65 13.43 3.37 14.60
CA GLU A 65 13.52 1.90 14.75
C GLU A 65 12.30 1.19 14.12
N THR A 66 11.12 1.80 14.22
CA THR A 66 9.90 1.26 13.61
C THR A 66 9.96 1.36 12.09
N THR A 67 10.43 2.51 11.58
CA THR A 67 10.69 2.72 10.14
C THR A 67 11.63 1.64 9.60
N GLU A 68 12.81 1.46 10.20
CA GLU A 68 13.82 0.50 9.75
C GLU A 68 13.28 -0.95 9.75
N LYS A 69 12.47 -1.32 10.75
CA LYS A 69 11.80 -2.62 10.79
C LYS A 69 10.79 -2.78 9.65
N LEU A 70 9.99 -1.75 9.38
CA LEU A 70 9.03 -1.78 8.28
C LEU A 70 9.73 -1.88 6.93
N GLU A 71 10.80 -1.13 6.70
CA GLU A 71 11.59 -1.22 5.47
C GLU A 71 12.15 -2.64 5.25
N GLY A 72 12.66 -3.27 6.31
CA GLY A 72 13.09 -4.67 6.27
C GLY A 72 11.97 -5.63 5.88
N LEU A 73 10.78 -5.45 6.45
CA LEU A 73 9.60 -6.27 6.12
C LEU A 73 9.09 -6.03 4.70
N MET A 74 9.10 -4.78 4.22
CA MET A 74 8.73 -4.44 2.83
C MET A 74 9.67 -5.15 1.85
N MET A 75 10.99 -5.11 2.12
CA MET A 75 12.00 -5.77 1.31
C MET A 75 11.83 -7.29 1.31
N GLU A 76 11.66 -7.91 2.49
CA GLU A 76 11.46 -9.37 2.64
C GLU A 76 10.24 -9.86 1.84
N LYS A 77 9.16 -9.06 1.82
CA LYS A 77 7.90 -9.40 1.15
C LYS A 77 7.82 -8.89 -0.29
N HIS A 78 8.89 -8.28 -0.81
CA HIS A 78 8.94 -7.70 -2.15
C HIS A 78 7.83 -6.67 -2.42
N ILE A 79 7.49 -5.86 -1.41
CA ILE A 79 6.52 -4.78 -1.51
C ILE A 79 7.28 -3.50 -1.88
N SER A 80 6.95 -2.93 -3.05
CA SER A 80 7.49 -1.61 -3.43
C SER A 80 6.78 -0.52 -2.65
N TYR A 81 7.44 0.61 -2.38
CA TYR A 81 6.76 1.71 -1.69
C TYR A 81 7.21 3.10 -2.11
N TYR A 82 6.30 4.07 -1.92
CA TYR A 82 6.53 5.50 -2.06
C TYR A 82 6.18 6.23 -0.77
N CYS A 83 7.09 7.04 -0.25
CA CYS A 83 6.85 7.95 0.86
C CYS A 83 6.81 9.39 0.37
N ASN A 84 6.33 10.31 1.20
CA ASN A 84 6.25 11.74 0.90
C ASN A 84 5.47 12.02 -0.41
N VAL A 85 4.36 11.30 -0.60
CA VAL A 85 3.49 11.45 -1.77
C VAL A 85 2.04 11.66 -1.36
N SER A 86 1.32 12.48 -2.12
CA SER A 86 -0.12 12.71 -1.98
C SER A 86 -0.86 12.18 -3.21
N ILE A 87 -2.12 11.80 -3.04
CA ILE A 87 -2.97 11.39 -4.17
C ILE A 87 -3.41 12.65 -4.91
N GLU A 88 -2.98 12.79 -6.16
CA GLU A 88 -3.44 13.84 -7.08
C GLU A 88 -4.77 13.43 -7.73
N GLN A 89 -4.82 12.20 -8.25
CA GLN A 89 -5.97 11.69 -9.00
C GLN A 89 -6.08 10.17 -8.91
N VAL A 90 -7.30 9.65 -8.95
CA VAL A 90 -7.58 8.24 -9.21
C VAL A 90 -8.48 8.15 -10.44
N ASP A 91 -7.96 7.58 -11.53
CA ASP A 91 -8.69 7.48 -12.79
C ASP A 91 -8.23 6.27 -13.60
N GLY A 92 -9.17 5.66 -14.34
CA GLY A 92 -8.89 4.55 -15.25
C GLY A 92 -8.17 3.36 -14.60
N GLY A 93 -8.40 3.11 -13.30
CA GLY A 93 -7.72 2.05 -12.53
C GLY A 93 -6.27 2.37 -12.17
N LYS A 94 -5.86 3.63 -12.25
CA LYS A 94 -4.53 4.13 -11.84
C LYS A 94 -4.66 5.11 -10.69
N VAL A 95 -3.61 5.17 -9.88
CA VAL A 95 -3.42 6.20 -8.85
C VAL A 95 -2.28 7.08 -9.30
N TYR A 96 -2.53 8.38 -9.40
CA TYR A 96 -1.54 9.40 -9.70
C TYR A 96 -1.10 10.04 -8.38
N LEU A 97 0.21 10.01 -8.15
CA LEU A 97 0.85 10.46 -6.92
C LEU A 97 1.73 11.66 -7.22
N ASP A 98 1.68 12.65 -6.34
CA ASP A 98 2.47 13.89 -6.43
C ASP A 98 3.33 14.04 -5.17
N ASN A 99 4.57 14.49 -5.34
CA ASN A 99 5.50 14.84 -4.26
C ASN A 99 5.82 16.35 -4.22
N GLY A 100 5.18 17.16 -5.07
CA GLY A 100 5.34 18.61 -5.14
C GLY A 100 6.61 19.08 -5.87
N GLU A 101 7.26 18.21 -6.65
CA GLU A 101 8.46 18.51 -7.46
C GLU A 101 8.18 18.59 -8.98
#